data_AF-A0A2V9DMQ6-F1
#
_entry.id   AF-A0A2V9DMQ6-F1
#
_cell.length_a   1.000
_cell.length_b   1.000
_cell.length_c   1.000
_cell.angle_alpha   90.00
_cell.angle_beta   90.00
_cell.angle_gamma   90.00
#
_symmetry.space_group_name_H-M   'P 1'
#
loop_
_entity.id
_entity.type
_entity.pdbx_description
1 polymer ?
#
loop_
_entity_poly.entity_id
_entity_poly.type
_entity_poly.pdbx_seq_one_letter_code
_entity_poly.pdbx_strand_id
1 'polypeptide(L)'
;MLRLDRLSKDFREAGALNQQINLYGFIDEHTFLTKTGDVGVLLEVQGLDYESLDSASVDIYTKRLESAMRLFDDRCRLYQYLFKRNRQTIPHESYENAVVNAAIQTRIGYLESQADHLYSLTI
;
A
#
# COMPACT_ATOMS: atom_id res chain seq x y z
N MET A 1 22.43 -13.19 2.32
CA MET A 1 22.24 -12.18 3.39
C MET A 1 21.61 -10.94 2.78
N LEU A 2 20.45 -10.53 3.29
CA LEU A 2 19.67 -9.40 2.77
C LEU A 2 20.42 -8.08 3.06
N ARG A 3 20.74 -7.30 2.02
CA ARG A 3 21.41 -5.98 2.18
C ARG A 3 20.36 -4.89 2.34
N LEU A 4 20.09 -4.50 3.59
CA LEU A 4 19.12 -3.47 3.97
C LEU A 4 19.38 -2.12 3.29
N ASP A 5 20.65 -1.77 3.08
CA ASP A 5 21.05 -0.53 2.41
C ASP A 5 20.54 -0.46 0.97
N ARG A 6 20.44 -1.60 0.28
CA ARG A 6 19.94 -1.68 -1.10
C ARG A 6 18.42 -1.55 -1.14
N LEU A 7 17.71 -2.16 -0.19
CA LEU A 7 16.25 -2.07 -0.10
C LEU A 7 15.75 -0.65 0.20
N SER A 8 16.50 0.10 1.01
CA SER A 8 16.14 1.46 1.38
C SER A 8 16.73 2.53 0.45
N LYS A 9 17.51 2.14 -0.56
CA LYS A 9 18.18 3.08 -1.46
C LYS A 9 17.16 3.93 -2.22
N ASP A 10 16.24 3.29 -2.92
CA ASP A 10 15.25 3.98 -3.76
C ASP A 10 14.33 4.88 -2.92
N PHE A 11 13.97 4.45 -1.71
CA PHE A 11 13.21 5.27 -0.77
C PHE A 11 13.98 6.51 -0.32
N ARG A 12 15.28 6.39 -0.04
CA ARG A 12 16.13 7.53 0.34
C ARG A 12 16.39 8.48 -0.83
N GLU A 13 16.44 7.96 -2.05
CA GLU A 13 16.71 8.74 -3.27
C GLU A 13 15.46 9.39 -3.87
N ALA A 14 14.26 8.88 -3.60
CA ALA A 14 13.00 9.40 -4.16
C ALA A 14 12.68 10.86 -3.76
N GLY A 15 13.28 11.38 -2.69
CA GLY A 15 13.05 12.75 -2.21
C GLY A 15 11.64 12.96 -1.61
N ALA A 16 11.33 14.21 -1.27
CA ALA A 16 10.03 14.55 -0.68
C ALA A 16 8.93 14.69 -1.74
N LEU A 17 7.69 14.35 -1.40
CA LEU A 17 6.54 14.41 -2.32
C LEU A 17 6.40 15.78 -3.00
N ASN A 18 6.59 16.86 -2.25
CA ASN A 18 6.51 18.23 -2.74
C ASN A 18 7.63 18.61 -3.73
N GLN A 19 8.71 17.83 -3.81
CA GLN A 19 9.74 17.97 -4.85
C GLN A 19 9.33 17.29 -6.15
N GLN A 20 8.49 16.25 -6.07
CA GLN A 20 7.99 15.48 -7.22
C GLN A 20 6.71 16.08 -7.81
N ILE A 21 5.87 16.68 -6.95
CA ILE A 21 4.59 17.28 -7.32
C ILE A 21 4.51 18.70 -6.78
N ASN A 22 4.36 19.67 -7.68
CA ASN A 22 4.19 21.08 -7.38
C ASN A 22 2.74 21.40 -6.94
N LEU A 23 2.26 20.72 -5.90
CA LEU A 23 0.94 20.91 -5.31
C LEU A 23 0.68 22.39 -5.00
N TYR A 24 -0.44 22.92 -5.49
CA TYR A 24 -0.93 24.26 -5.17
C TYR A 24 -2.06 24.21 -4.15
N GLY A 25 -3.12 23.44 -4.43
CA GLY A 25 -4.27 23.31 -3.53
C GLY A 25 -5.27 22.27 -4.02
N PHE A 26 -6.05 21.73 -3.09
CA PHE A 26 -7.13 20.80 -3.37
C PHE A 26 -8.40 21.56 -3.74
N ILE A 27 -9.07 21.10 -4.79
CA ILE A 27 -10.38 21.61 -5.21
C ILE A 27 -11.52 20.71 -4.73
N ASP A 28 -11.21 19.44 -4.43
CA ASP A 28 -12.07 18.48 -3.75
C ASP A 28 -11.20 17.44 -3.00
N GLU A 29 -11.81 16.35 -2.50
CA GLU A 29 -11.13 15.31 -1.72
C GLU A 29 -10.04 14.55 -2.49
N HIS A 30 -10.18 14.44 -3.81
CA HIS A 30 -9.30 13.62 -4.65
C HIS A 30 -8.63 14.41 -5.78
N THR A 31 -8.96 15.68 -5.96
CA THR A 31 -8.46 16.50 -7.07
C THR A 31 -7.72 17.71 -6.56
N PHE A 32 -6.55 17.97 -7.15
CA PHE A 32 -5.72 19.12 -6.82
C PHE A 32 -5.22 19.84 -8.05
N LEU A 33 -4.89 21.12 -7.88
CA LEU A 33 -4.21 21.94 -8.87
C LEU A 33 -2.71 21.95 -8.59
N THR A 34 -1.92 21.98 -9.65
CA THR A 34 -0.48 22.23 -9.58
C THR A 34 -0.20 23.72 -9.77
N LYS A 35 0.98 24.16 -9.33
CA LYS A 35 1.46 25.55 -9.56
C LYS A 35 1.67 25.87 -11.04
N THR A 36 1.75 24.86 -11.91
CA THR A 36 1.88 25.00 -13.36
C THR A 36 0.53 25.05 -14.08
N GLY A 37 -0.59 24.89 -13.35
CA GLY A 37 -1.95 24.95 -13.89
C GLY A 37 -2.50 23.59 -14.34
N ASP A 38 -1.78 22.50 -14.07
CA ASP A 38 -2.25 21.14 -14.34
C ASP A 38 -3.21 20.67 -13.24
N VAL A 39 -4.05 19.70 -13.58
CA VAL A 39 -4.94 19.01 -12.63
C VAL A 39 -4.33 17.65 -12.29
N GLY A 40 -4.21 17.37 -11.00
CA GLY A 40 -3.85 16.05 -10.48
C GLY A 40 -5.05 15.38 -9.82
N VAL A 41 -5.11 14.05 -9.96
CA VAL A 41 -6.13 13.21 -9.33
C VAL A 41 -5.44 12.16 -8.47
N LEU A 42 -5.91 12.00 -7.24
CA LEU A 42 -5.50 10.97 -6.32
C LEU A 42 -6.43 9.76 -6.48
N LEU A 43 -5.87 8.62 -6.86
CA LEU A 43 -6.58 7.36 -6.94
C LEU A 43 -6.08 6.45 -5.82
N GLU A 44 -7.01 6.02 -4.96
CA GLU A 44 -6.73 5.01 -3.94
C GLU A 44 -7.17 3.63 -4.45
N VAL A 45 -6.27 2.65 -4.36
CA VAL A 45 -6.56 1.26 -4.66
C VAL A 45 -6.13 0.44 -3.46
N GLN A 46 -7.07 -0.33 -2.91
CA GLN A 46 -6.76 -1.26 -1.83
C GLN A 46 -6.01 -2.47 -2.41
N GLY A 47 -4.88 -2.81 -1.79
CA GLY A 47 -4.13 -4.01 -2.13
C GLY A 47 -4.91 -5.28 -1.78
N LEU A 48 -4.65 -6.35 -2.53
CA LEU A 48 -5.14 -7.69 -2.21
C LEU A 48 -4.14 -8.40 -1.30
N ASP A 49 -4.63 -9.30 -0.45
CA ASP A 49 -3.77 -10.26 0.25
C ASP A 49 -3.26 -11.30 -0.76
N TYR A 50 -2.15 -10.97 -1.38
CA TYR A 50 -1.55 -11.80 -2.43
C TYR A 50 -1.02 -13.14 -1.89
N GLU A 51 -0.77 -13.26 -0.57
CA GLU A 51 -0.26 -14.49 0.05
C GLU A 51 -1.34 -15.57 0.14
N SER A 52 -2.61 -15.14 0.14
CA SER A 52 -3.79 -16.00 0.11
C SER A 52 -4.26 -16.38 -1.29
N LEU A 53 -3.61 -15.88 -2.35
CA LEU A 53 -4.00 -16.11 -3.74
C LEU A 53 -3.11 -17.16 -4.42
N ASP A 54 -3.70 -17.94 -5.33
CA ASP A 54 -2.92 -18.79 -6.22
C ASP A 54 -2.22 -17.98 -7.31
N SER A 55 -1.21 -18.58 -7.94
CA SER A 55 -0.40 -17.90 -8.96
C SER A 55 -1.22 -17.44 -10.16
N ALA A 56 -2.26 -18.18 -10.53
CA ALA A 56 -3.17 -17.81 -11.62
C ALA A 56 -3.98 -16.55 -11.29
N SER A 57 -4.50 -16.45 -10.07
CA SER A 57 -5.23 -15.27 -9.60
C SER A 57 -4.31 -14.05 -9.55
N VAL A 58 -3.10 -14.19 -9.02
CA VAL A 58 -2.11 -13.10 -8.97
C VAL A 58 -1.81 -12.58 -10.39
N ASP A 59 -1.60 -13.47 -11.36
CA ASP A 59 -1.36 -13.09 -12.76
C ASP A 59 -2.56 -12.35 -13.37
N ILE A 60 -3.79 -12.82 -13.12
CA ILE A 60 -5.02 -12.15 -13.58
C ILE A 60 -5.12 -10.73 -13.02
N TYR A 61 -4.93 -10.55 -11.71
CA TYR A 61 -5.00 -9.22 -11.08
C TYR A 61 -3.91 -8.29 -11.58
N THR A 62 -2.69 -8.82 -11.77
CA THR A 62 -1.57 -8.07 -12.33
C THR A 62 -1.90 -7.55 -13.73
N LYS A 63 -2.40 -8.41 -14.63
CA LYS A 63 -2.80 -8.02 -15.99
C LYS A 63 -3.94 -7.01 -16.03
N ARG A 64 -4.88 -7.09 -15.08
CA ARG A 64 -5.97 -6.11 -14.93
C ARG A 64 -5.42 -4.74 -14.51
N LEU A 65 -4.50 -4.71 -13.55
CA LEU A 65 -3.82 -3.48 -13.13
C LEU A 65 -3.01 -2.87 -14.28
N GLU A 66 -2.21 -3.67 -14.98
CA GLU A 66 -1.44 -3.22 -16.15
C GLU A 66 -2.34 -2.61 -17.23
N SER A 67 -3.49 -3.27 -17.49
CA SER A 67 -4.45 -2.78 -18.48
C SER A 67 -5.09 -1.46 -18.07
N ALA A 68 -5.40 -1.27 -16.78
CA ALA A 68 -5.90 0.00 -16.25
C ALA A 68 -4.84 1.11 -16.34
N MET A 69 -3.57 0.79 -16.05
CA MET A 69 -2.47 1.76 -16.17
C MET A 69 -2.27 2.27 -17.59
N ARG A 70 -2.55 1.44 -18.62
CA ARG A 70 -2.46 1.85 -20.03
C ARG A 70 -3.49 2.90 -20.44
N LEU A 71 -4.54 3.12 -19.64
CA LEU A 71 -5.49 4.22 -19.90
C LEU A 71 -4.85 5.60 -19.67
N PHE A 72 -3.79 5.67 -18.87
CA PHE A 72 -2.99 6.88 -18.67
C PHE A 72 -1.87 6.89 -19.72
N ASP A 73 -2.16 7.55 -20.85
CA ASP A 73 -1.20 7.69 -21.95
C ASP A 73 -0.08 8.69 -21.64
N ASP A 74 0.72 9.02 -22.65
CA ASP A 74 1.87 9.93 -22.58
C ASP A 74 1.52 11.38 -22.19
N ARG A 75 0.23 11.72 -22.16
CA ARG A 75 -0.26 13.03 -21.67
C ARG A 75 -0.41 13.06 -20.15
N CYS A 76 -0.33 11.92 -19.49
CA CYS A 76 -0.48 11.78 -18.04
C CYS A 76 0.86 11.42 -17.39
N ARG A 77 1.12 12.00 -16.21
CA ARG A 77 2.20 11.54 -15.32
C ARG A 77 1.61 10.69 -14.22
N LEU A 78 1.94 9.39 -14.21
CA LEU A 78 1.47 8.47 -13.19
C LEU A 78 2.53 8.27 -12.10
N TYR A 79 2.19 8.67 -10.88
CA TYR A 79 3.01 8.42 -9.69
C TYR A 79 2.33 7.36 -8.81
N GLN A 80 3.09 6.35 -8.40
CA GLN A 80 2.58 5.27 -7.55
C GLN A 80 3.21 5.37 -6.16
N TYR A 81 2.36 5.36 -5.13
CA TYR A 81 2.78 5.40 -3.73
C TYR A 81 2.21 4.19 -3.01
N LEU A 82 3.10 3.43 -2.35
CA LEU A 82 2.72 2.32 -1.48
C LEU A 82 2.86 2.74 -0.03
N PHE A 83 1.76 2.79 0.70
CA PHE A 83 1.77 3.08 2.12
C PHE A 83 1.82 1.78 2.93
N LYS A 84 2.93 1.53 3.62
CA LYS A 84 3.00 0.50 4.67
C LYS A 84 2.61 1.14 5.99
N ARG A 85 1.49 0.69 6.58
CA ARG A 85 0.91 1.28 7.80
C ARG A 85 0.93 0.26 8.93
N ASN A 86 1.59 0.58 10.04
CA ASN A 86 1.45 -0.18 11.28
C ASN A 86 -0.01 -0.13 11.78
N ARG A 87 -0.37 -1.04 12.70
CA ARG A 87 -1.70 -1.13 13.33
C ARG A 87 -2.88 -1.26 12.34
N GLN A 88 -2.70 -1.94 11.23
CA GLN A 88 -3.85 -2.36 10.42
C GLN A 88 -4.67 -3.41 11.17
N THR A 89 -5.98 -3.24 11.16
CA THR A 89 -6.90 -4.24 11.72
C THR A 89 -6.77 -5.52 10.92
N ILE A 90 -6.42 -6.61 11.58
CA ILE A 90 -6.31 -7.93 10.95
C ILE A 90 -7.70 -8.55 10.94
N PRO A 91 -8.31 -8.82 9.75
CA PRO A 91 -9.62 -9.43 9.67
C PRO A 91 -9.62 -10.80 10.35
N HIS A 92 -10.59 -11.03 11.23
CA HIS A 92 -10.79 -12.31 11.90
C HIS A 92 -12.23 -12.46 12.34
N GLU A 93 -12.66 -13.70 12.57
CA GLU A 93 -14.02 -14.03 13.00
C GLU A 93 -14.00 -14.76 14.35
N SER A 94 -15.14 -14.75 15.03
CA SER A 94 -15.39 -15.61 16.19
C SER A 94 -15.97 -16.94 15.74
N TYR A 95 -15.48 -18.03 16.29
CA TYR A 95 -15.92 -19.38 15.93
C TYR A 95 -16.67 -20.05 17.09
N GLU A 96 -17.72 -20.83 16.79
CA GLU A 96 -18.50 -21.56 17.81
C GLU A 96 -17.66 -22.59 18.56
N ASN A 97 -16.70 -23.21 17.86
CA ASN A 97 -15.78 -24.16 18.48
C ASN A 97 -14.82 -23.41 19.42
N ALA A 98 -14.94 -23.67 20.72
CA ALA A 98 -14.16 -23.00 21.75
C ALA A 98 -12.63 -23.15 21.57
N VAL A 99 -12.16 -24.30 21.06
CA VAL A 99 -10.73 -24.53 20.82
C VAL A 99 -10.24 -23.69 19.66
N VAL A 100 -11.00 -23.66 18.55
CA VAL A 100 -10.67 -22.84 17.38
C VAL A 100 -10.69 -21.36 17.74
N ASN A 101 -11.73 -20.92 18.46
CA ASN A 101 -11.85 -19.53 18.88
C ASN A 101 -10.69 -19.11 19.80
N ALA A 102 -10.32 -19.94 20.78
CA ALA A 102 -9.18 -19.66 21.66
C ALA A 102 -7.86 -19.56 20.88
N ALA A 103 -7.64 -20.43 19.89
CA ALA A 103 -6.45 -20.39 19.04
C ALA A 103 -6.38 -19.10 18.20
N ILE A 104 -7.50 -18.71 17.59
CA ILE A 104 -7.61 -17.48 16.79
C ILE A 104 -7.37 -16.25 17.66
N GLN A 105 -8.06 -16.14 18.80
CA GLN A 105 -7.91 -15.02 19.73
C GLN A 105 -6.48 -14.90 20.27
N THR A 106 -5.83 -16.02 20.61
CA THR A 106 -4.42 -16.02 21.02
C THR A 106 -3.51 -15.50 19.91
N ARG A 107 -3.75 -15.92 18.66
CA ARG A 107 -2.95 -15.49 17.52
C ARG A 107 -3.12 -14.00 17.23
N ILE A 108 -4.35 -13.49 17.28
CA ILE A 108 -4.64 -12.06 17.09
C ILE A 108 -3.95 -11.25 18.18
N GLY A 109 -4.10 -11.63 19.45
CA GLY A 109 -3.45 -10.93 20.56
C GLY A 109 -1.92 -10.86 20.43
N TYR A 110 -1.30 -11.93 19.91
CA TYR A 110 0.13 -11.89 19.56
C TYR A 110 0.43 -10.90 18.42
N LEU A 111 -0.34 -10.91 17.34
CA LEU A 111 -0.10 -10.01 16.20
C LEU A 111 -0.32 -8.54 16.58
N GLU A 112 -1.33 -8.26 17.40
CA GLU A 112 -1.58 -6.94 17.98
C GLU A 112 -0.42 -6.48 18.86
N SER A 113 0.18 -7.38 19.65
CA SER A 113 1.36 -7.05 20.47
C SER A 113 2.58 -6.66 19.62
N GLN A 114 2.61 -7.02 18.34
CA GLN A 114 3.67 -6.67 17.39
C GLN A 114 3.30 -5.48 16.49
N ALA A 115 2.08 -4.95 16.61
CA ALA A 115 1.52 -4.00 15.64
C ALA A 115 2.33 -2.71 15.45
N ASP A 116 3.10 -2.31 16.46
CA ASP A 116 3.97 -1.12 16.42
C ASP A 116 5.29 -1.33 15.66
N HIS A 117 5.66 -2.59 15.42
CA HIS A 117 6.97 -2.96 14.90
C HIS A 117 6.91 -3.79 13.61
N LEU A 118 5.71 -4.07 13.08
CA LEU A 118 5.50 -4.90 11.88
C LEU A 118 6.35 -4.46 10.67
N TYR A 119 6.50 -3.15 10.46
CA TYR A 119 7.32 -2.60 9.37
C TYR A 119 8.61 -1.93 9.85
N SER A 120 8.98 -2.08 11.12
CA SER A 120 10.26 -1.56 11.62
C SER A 120 11.40 -2.53 11.30
N LEU A 121 12.49 -2.00 10.75
CA LEU A 121 13.74 -2.71 10.58
C LEU A 121 14.68 -2.24 11.69
N THR A 122 15.00 -3.10 12.64
CA THR A 122 16.04 -2.83 13.62
C THR A 122 17.39 -2.93 12.89
N ILE A 123 18.08 -1.81 12.76
CA ILE A 123 19.45 -1.73 12.21
C ILE A 123 20.44 -1.78 13.36
#